data_AF-A0A3B9H952-F1
#
_entry.id   AF-A0A3B9H952-F1
#
_cell.length_a   1.000
_cell.length_b   1.000
_cell.length_c   1.000
_cell.angle_alpha   90.00
_cell.angle_beta   90.00
_cell.angle_gamma   90.00
#
_symmetry.space_group_name_H-M   'P 1'
#
loop_
_entity.id
_entity.type
_entity.pdbx_description
1 polymer ?
#
loop_
_entity_poly.entity_id
_entity_poly.type
_entity_poly.pdbx_seq_one_letter_code
_entity_poly.pdbx_strand_id
1 'polypeptide(L)'
;EALKEKVDPMDLATLIYTSGTTRLPKGVMLSHNNIVSNCKASIERLPTDHTAIGLSFLPVCHVFERMILYLYQITGVSIYFAESLETIKDNIVEVRPHVFTAVPRLLEKVYDGIVAGGMSAGGLKAKIFKWALELTQSYEYGKHPSFQRKLADKLVYSKVRDKLGGRIEAVASGSAALQPRLAQFFHAIGIPIYEGYGLTETSPVVSVNSNLNDGVRFGSVGYVINDVEVKIAEDGEICVKGPNVMMGYYNRPDITSEVIDSEGWFHTGDIGKLEDGFLRITDRKKEIFKTSGGKYIAPQVMENKFKESRFIEQLIVIGENEKHPAALIVPAFEFSMQWCKDNSIDVSSNDQLIENEKFIGQIRTEVNKYNQEFGGWEQVKKFELLPEEWSVETGELTPTLKLKRKIIMSKCESLVNKIYEKN
;
A
#
# COMPACT_ATOMS: atom_id res chain seq x y z
N GLU A 1 32.51 -13.80 -22.52
CA GLU A 1 32.92 -12.59 -23.28
C GLU A 1 32.17 -12.37 -24.59
N ALA A 2 32.39 -13.14 -25.67
CA ALA A 2 31.76 -12.83 -26.98
C ALA A 2 30.21 -12.78 -27.01
N LEU A 3 29.51 -13.53 -26.15
CA LEU A 3 28.05 -13.43 -26.00
C LEU A 3 27.62 -12.19 -25.20
N LYS A 4 28.45 -11.77 -24.23
CA LYS A 4 28.21 -10.58 -23.40
C LYS A 4 28.38 -9.30 -24.21
N GLU A 5 29.35 -9.27 -25.12
CA GLU A 5 29.58 -8.16 -26.06
C GLU A 5 28.43 -7.93 -27.04
N LYS A 6 27.53 -8.91 -27.22
CA LYS A 6 26.35 -8.80 -28.09
C LYS A 6 25.11 -8.26 -27.38
N VAL A 7 25.16 -8.05 -26.07
CA VAL A 7 24.02 -7.54 -25.29
C VAL A 7 24.05 -6.01 -25.32
N ASP A 8 23.08 -5.40 -25.98
CA ASP A 8 22.87 -3.96 -25.97
C ASP A 8 22.00 -3.54 -24.77
N PRO A 9 22.28 -2.41 -24.09
CA PRO A 9 21.42 -1.91 -23.02
C PRO A 9 19.94 -1.75 -23.40
N MET A 10 19.63 -1.54 -24.68
CA MET A 10 18.26 -1.38 -25.17
C MET A 10 17.60 -2.70 -25.57
N ASP A 11 18.34 -3.82 -25.53
CA ASP A 11 17.75 -5.14 -25.74
C ASP A 11 16.69 -5.44 -24.68
N LEU A 12 15.63 -6.13 -25.12
CA LEU A 12 14.56 -6.62 -24.25
C LEU A 12 15.14 -7.58 -23.21
N ALA A 13 15.09 -7.18 -21.94
CA ALA A 13 15.59 -7.98 -20.83
C ALA A 13 14.50 -8.86 -20.20
N THR A 14 13.26 -8.36 -20.11
CA THR A 14 12.16 -9.12 -19.50
C THR A 14 10.79 -8.68 -19.97
N LEU A 15 9.85 -9.63 -19.92
CA LEU A 15 8.41 -9.38 -19.95
C LEU A 15 7.84 -9.50 -18.54
N ILE A 16 7.06 -8.51 -18.11
CA ILE A 16 6.32 -8.59 -16.84
C ILE A 16 4.84 -8.42 -17.16
N TYR A 17 4.05 -9.45 -16.87
CA TYR A 17 2.62 -9.42 -17.13
C TYR A 17 1.87 -8.68 -16.04
N THR A 18 1.09 -7.66 -16.44
CA THR A 18 0.21 -6.92 -15.55
C THR A 18 -1.24 -7.30 -15.81
N SER A 19 -2.00 -7.54 -14.74
CA SER A 19 -3.45 -7.64 -14.81
C SER A 19 -4.04 -6.22 -14.83
N GLY A 20 -4.08 -5.61 -16.00
CA GLY A 20 -4.82 -4.36 -16.19
C GLY A 20 -6.33 -4.55 -16.01
N THR A 21 -7.10 -3.48 -16.15
CA THR A 21 -8.58 -3.53 -16.06
C THR A 21 -9.24 -4.40 -17.15
N THR A 22 -8.48 -4.84 -18.16
CA THR A 22 -8.91 -5.77 -19.21
C THR A 22 -8.66 -7.21 -18.78
N ARG A 23 -9.59 -8.14 -19.08
CA ARG A 23 -9.47 -9.59 -18.73
C ARG A 23 -8.22 -10.28 -19.30
N LEU A 24 -7.51 -9.65 -20.25
CA LEU A 24 -6.28 -10.15 -20.86
C LEU A 24 -5.05 -9.50 -20.21
N PRO A 25 -4.14 -10.28 -19.58
CA PRO A 25 -2.85 -9.79 -19.11
C PRO A 25 -2.04 -9.13 -20.23
N LYS A 26 -1.36 -8.03 -19.92
CA LYS A 26 -0.50 -7.31 -20.86
C LYS A 26 0.96 -7.50 -20.46
N GLY A 27 1.80 -7.97 -21.39
CA GLY A 27 3.23 -8.15 -21.13
C GLY A 27 3.99 -6.84 -21.33
N VAL A 28 4.42 -6.20 -20.25
CA VAL A 28 5.26 -5.00 -20.29
C VAL A 28 6.68 -5.38 -20.68
N MET A 29 7.18 -4.78 -21.76
CA MET A 29 8.54 -5.00 -22.27
C MET A 29 9.52 -4.04 -21.60
N LEU A 30 10.48 -4.57 -20.85
CA LEU A 30 11.52 -3.78 -20.19
C LEU A 30 12.90 -4.15 -20.71
N SER A 31 13.67 -3.14 -21.13
CA SER A 31 15.07 -3.29 -21.53
C SER A 31 16.00 -3.39 -20.32
N HIS A 32 17.26 -3.76 -20.56
CA HIS A 32 18.30 -3.68 -19.52
C HIS A 32 18.43 -2.25 -18.98
N ASN A 33 18.43 -1.25 -19.87
CA ASN A 33 18.57 0.16 -19.49
C ASN A 33 17.39 0.64 -18.65
N ASN A 34 16.16 0.18 -18.93
CA ASN A 34 14.99 0.53 -18.13
C ASN A 34 15.19 0.17 -16.65
N ILE A 35 15.65 -1.05 -16.38
CA ILE A 35 15.83 -1.56 -15.02
C ILE A 35 17.07 -0.96 -14.36
N VAL A 36 18.21 -0.94 -15.07
CA VAL A 36 19.50 -0.50 -14.51
C VAL A 36 19.48 1.00 -14.20
N SER A 37 18.89 1.83 -15.06
CA SER A 37 18.74 3.27 -14.77
C SER A 37 17.92 3.51 -13.50
N ASN A 38 16.83 2.77 -13.31
CA ASN A 38 16.01 2.86 -12.10
C ASN A 38 16.77 2.44 -10.84
N CYS A 39 17.56 1.37 -10.91
CA CYS A 39 18.41 0.93 -9.81
C CYS A 39 19.46 1.99 -9.46
N LYS A 40 20.17 2.53 -10.46
CA LYS A 40 21.19 3.57 -10.28
C LYS A 40 20.63 4.83 -9.64
N ALA A 41 19.48 5.31 -10.12
CA ALA A 41 18.78 6.47 -9.57
C ALA A 41 18.26 6.25 -8.14
N SER A 42 18.18 4.99 -7.69
CA SER A 42 17.71 4.60 -6.36
C SER A 42 18.83 4.33 -5.35
N ILE A 43 20.10 4.28 -5.77
CA ILE A 43 21.25 3.98 -4.88
C ILE A 43 21.31 4.96 -3.69
N GLU A 44 21.23 6.26 -3.96
CA GLU A 44 21.35 7.29 -2.92
C GLU A 44 20.20 7.27 -1.90
N ARG A 45 19.07 6.65 -2.25
CA ARG A 45 17.86 6.55 -1.41
C ARG A 45 17.88 5.34 -0.49
N LEU A 46 18.81 4.41 -0.69
CA LEU A 46 19.01 3.27 0.19
C LEU A 46 19.89 3.74 1.36
N PRO A 47 19.37 3.83 2.61
CA PRO A 47 20.11 4.42 3.72
C PRO A 47 21.11 3.43 4.36
N THR A 48 21.64 2.51 3.56
CA THR A 48 22.49 1.40 4.03
C THR A 48 23.55 1.06 2.99
N ASP A 49 24.48 0.17 3.33
CA ASP A 49 25.62 -0.19 2.49
C ASP A 49 25.81 -1.70 2.31
N HIS A 50 26.94 -2.09 1.73
CA HIS A 50 27.34 -3.47 1.48
C HIS A 50 27.44 -4.38 2.73
N THR A 51 27.41 -3.82 3.94
CA THR A 51 27.42 -4.60 5.19
C THR A 51 26.01 -5.03 5.63
N ALA A 52 24.99 -4.48 4.97
CA ALA A 52 23.61 -4.69 5.35
C ALA A 52 23.02 -5.99 4.82
N ILE A 53 21.87 -6.33 5.41
CA ILE A 53 21.11 -7.54 5.13
C ILE A 53 19.69 -7.12 4.75
N GLY A 54 19.27 -7.54 3.57
CA GLY A 54 17.92 -7.42 3.04
C GLY A 54 17.12 -8.71 3.25
N LEU A 55 15.86 -8.60 3.66
CA LEU A 55 14.91 -9.73 3.65
C LEU A 55 13.95 -9.58 2.46
N SER A 56 13.86 -10.61 1.64
CA SER A 56 12.97 -10.71 0.48
C SER A 56 11.88 -11.73 0.73
N PHE A 57 10.63 -11.32 0.57
CA PHE A 57 9.46 -12.19 0.70
C PHE A 57 8.34 -11.87 -0.29
N LEU A 58 8.48 -10.79 -1.07
CA LEU A 58 7.56 -10.51 -2.17
C LEU A 58 7.92 -11.36 -3.40
N PRO A 59 6.98 -11.65 -4.31
CA PRO A 59 7.28 -12.40 -5.51
C PRO A 59 8.28 -11.67 -6.43
N VAL A 60 9.40 -12.31 -6.76
CA VAL A 60 10.45 -11.78 -7.68
C VAL A 60 9.93 -11.61 -9.13
N CYS A 61 8.79 -12.22 -9.46
CA CYS A 61 8.11 -11.99 -10.72
C CYS A 61 7.53 -10.56 -10.82
N HIS A 62 7.29 -9.90 -9.68
CA HIS A 62 6.81 -8.52 -9.64
C HIS A 62 7.99 -7.54 -9.75
N VAL A 63 7.83 -6.50 -10.56
CA VAL A 63 8.90 -5.53 -10.86
C VAL A 63 9.46 -4.84 -9.61
N PHE A 64 8.61 -4.61 -8.60
CA PHE A 64 9.00 -3.91 -7.37
C PHE A 64 10.07 -4.70 -6.62
N GLU A 65 9.80 -5.98 -6.36
CA GLU A 65 10.77 -6.82 -5.68
C GLU A 65 12.00 -7.06 -6.55
N ARG A 66 11.80 -7.34 -7.83
CA ARG A 66 12.90 -7.61 -8.75
C ARG A 66 13.91 -6.46 -8.82
N MET A 67 13.43 -5.22 -8.93
CA MET A 67 14.30 -4.05 -8.96
C MET A 67 15.06 -3.90 -7.63
N ILE A 68 14.40 -4.12 -6.49
CA ILE A 68 15.06 -4.04 -5.18
C ILE A 68 16.15 -5.10 -5.04
N LEU A 69 15.95 -6.33 -5.55
CA LEU A 69 17.00 -7.34 -5.57
C LEU A 69 18.21 -6.90 -6.42
N TYR A 70 17.98 -6.23 -7.56
CA TYR A 70 19.06 -5.67 -8.36
C TYR A 70 19.74 -4.50 -7.66
N LEU A 71 18.99 -3.65 -6.98
CA LEU A 71 19.54 -2.57 -6.14
C LEU A 71 20.46 -3.15 -5.06
N TYR A 72 20.03 -4.20 -4.35
CA TYR A 72 20.84 -4.89 -3.35
C TYR A 72 22.11 -5.52 -3.95
N GLN A 73 22.02 -6.12 -5.14
CA GLN A 73 23.18 -6.67 -5.83
C GLN A 73 24.22 -5.61 -6.20
N ILE A 74 23.78 -4.43 -6.68
CA ILE A 74 24.72 -3.36 -7.07
C ILE A 74 25.30 -2.60 -5.87
N THR A 75 24.59 -2.56 -4.74
CA THR A 75 25.08 -1.92 -3.50
C THR A 75 25.79 -2.89 -2.55
N GLY A 76 25.75 -4.20 -2.82
CA GLY A 76 26.40 -5.23 -2.02
C GLY A 76 25.60 -5.72 -0.82
N VAL A 77 24.31 -5.36 -0.70
CA VAL A 77 23.44 -5.84 0.39
C VAL A 77 23.19 -7.34 0.24
N SER A 78 23.41 -8.10 1.33
CA SER A 78 23.16 -9.54 1.35
C SER A 78 21.67 -9.84 1.38
N ILE A 79 21.20 -10.77 0.55
CA ILE A 79 19.77 -11.05 0.36
C ILE A 79 19.42 -12.39 1.02
N TYR A 80 18.46 -12.36 1.94
CA TYR A 80 17.87 -13.54 2.57
C TYR A 80 16.44 -13.68 2.09
N PHE A 81 16.02 -14.89 1.72
CA PHE A 81 14.64 -15.16 1.30
C PHE A 81 13.86 -15.73 2.46
N ALA A 82 12.67 -15.18 2.73
CA ALA A 82 11.73 -15.80 3.67
C ALA A 82 11.19 -17.11 3.08
N GLU A 83 10.89 -18.06 3.95
CA GLU A 83 10.40 -19.38 3.53
C GLU A 83 8.95 -19.31 3.03
N SER A 84 8.14 -18.42 3.61
CA SER A 84 6.77 -18.15 3.21
C SER A 84 6.29 -16.80 3.77
N LEU A 85 5.07 -16.37 3.40
CA LEU A 85 4.43 -15.19 4.01
C LEU A 85 4.10 -15.40 5.50
N GLU A 86 3.88 -16.65 5.91
CA GLU A 86 3.50 -17.02 7.28
C GLU A 86 4.71 -16.95 8.22
N THR A 87 5.90 -17.25 7.71
CA THR A 87 7.15 -17.29 8.49
C THR A 87 7.87 -15.94 8.56
N ILE A 88 7.36 -14.89 7.91
CA ILE A 88 8.02 -13.56 7.85
C ILE A 88 8.44 -13.08 9.23
N LYS A 89 7.56 -13.22 10.22
CA LYS A 89 7.83 -12.77 11.59
C LYS A 89 9.03 -13.49 12.20
N ASP A 90 9.08 -14.81 12.05
CA ASP A 90 10.16 -15.63 12.62
C ASP A 90 11.48 -15.38 11.85
N ASN A 91 11.42 -15.26 10.52
CA ASN A 91 12.57 -14.92 9.70
C ASN A 91 13.11 -13.51 10.02
N ILE A 92 12.26 -12.52 10.31
CA ILE A 92 12.70 -11.18 10.74
C ILE A 92 13.48 -11.26 12.06
N VAL A 93 13.04 -12.09 13.01
CA VAL A 93 13.72 -12.24 14.31
C VAL A 93 15.06 -12.97 14.15
N GLU A 94 15.11 -13.99 13.30
CA GLU A 94 16.32 -14.76 13.01
C GLU A 94 17.36 -13.96 12.21
N VAL A 95 16.97 -13.45 11.04
CA VAL A 95 17.85 -12.75 10.10
C VAL A 95 18.23 -11.36 10.61
N ARG A 96 17.30 -10.72 11.36
CA ARG A 96 17.41 -9.33 11.80
C ARG A 96 17.75 -8.43 10.60
N PRO A 97 16.88 -8.23 9.60
CA PRO A 97 17.23 -7.43 8.43
C PRO A 97 17.44 -5.95 8.78
N HIS A 98 18.25 -5.26 7.97
CA HIS A 98 18.37 -3.80 7.98
C HIS A 98 17.35 -3.17 7.04
N VAL A 99 17.07 -3.85 5.92
CA VAL A 99 16.15 -3.37 4.90
C VAL A 99 15.22 -4.47 4.41
N PHE A 100 14.00 -4.13 4.04
CA PHE A 100 13.11 -5.02 3.29
C PHE A 100 12.02 -4.22 2.59
N THR A 101 11.30 -4.89 1.70
CA THR A 101 10.13 -4.33 1.01
C THR A 101 8.86 -4.78 1.71
N ALA A 102 7.87 -3.91 1.79
CA ALA A 102 6.54 -4.30 2.29
C ALA A 102 5.46 -3.62 1.46
N VAL A 103 4.32 -4.30 1.31
CA VAL A 103 3.11 -3.66 0.79
C VAL A 103 2.32 -3.04 1.96
N PRO A 104 1.54 -1.97 1.76
CA PRO A 104 0.77 -1.33 2.82
C PRO A 104 -0.05 -2.31 3.66
N ARG A 105 -0.64 -3.33 3.03
CA ARG A 105 -1.43 -4.34 3.73
C ARG A 105 -0.64 -5.14 4.77
N LEU A 106 0.62 -5.47 4.46
CA LEU A 106 1.47 -6.17 5.42
C LEU A 106 1.81 -5.25 6.61
N LEU A 107 2.08 -3.98 6.33
CA LEU A 107 2.35 -2.97 7.37
C LEU A 107 1.13 -2.74 8.27
N GLU A 108 -0.08 -2.73 7.70
CA GLU A 108 -1.36 -2.67 8.44
C GLU A 108 -1.45 -3.85 9.42
N LYS A 109 -1.25 -5.09 8.93
CA LYS A 109 -1.29 -6.29 9.79
C LYS A 109 -0.24 -6.26 10.90
N VAL A 110 0.98 -5.81 10.60
CA VAL A 110 2.05 -5.66 11.61
C VAL A 110 1.64 -4.64 12.68
N TYR A 111 1.07 -3.51 12.28
CA TYR A 111 0.56 -2.49 13.20
C TYR A 111 -0.54 -3.04 14.10
N ASP A 112 -1.54 -3.73 13.54
CA ASP A 112 -2.64 -4.29 14.31
C ASP A 112 -2.14 -5.34 15.31
N GLY A 113 -1.18 -6.18 14.91
CA GLY A 113 -0.51 -7.12 15.81
C GLY A 113 0.24 -6.43 16.95
N ILE A 114 0.93 -5.30 16.69
CA ILE A 114 1.59 -4.49 17.72
C ILE A 114 0.55 -3.93 18.70
N VAL A 115 -0.54 -3.35 18.20
CA VAL A 115 -1.60 -2.76 19.01
C VAL A 115 -2.30 -3.82 19.86
N ALA A 116 -2.68 -4.96 19.28
CA ALA A 116 -3.29 -6.08 19.99
C ALA A 116 -2.36 -6.64 21.08
N GLY A 117 -1.08 -6.85 20.77
CA GLY A 117 -0.08 -7.31 21.72
C GLY A 117 0.19 -6.32 22.86
N GLY A 118 0.15 -5.01 22.57
CA GLY A 118 0.31 -3.97 23.58
C GLY A 118 -0.89 -3.85 24.54
N MET A 119 -2.11 -3.98 23.99
CA MET A 119 -3.35 -3.88 24.76
C MET A 119 -3.63 -5.14 25.60
N SER A 120 -3.30 -6.33 25.09
CA SER A 120 -3.49 -7.60 25.81
C SER A 120 -2.60 -7.77 27.05
N ALA A 121 -1.54 -6.96 27.19
CA ALA A 121 -0.66 -6.99 28.37
C ALA A 121 -1.36 -6.61 29.69
N GLY A 122 -2.55 -5.99 29.62
CA GLY A 122 -3.39 -5.66 30.76
C GLY A 122 -2.82 -4.62 31.74
N GLY A 123 -3.68 -4.13 32.62
CA GLY A 123 -3.30 -3.28 33.77
C GLY A 123 -2.46 -2.05 33.41
N LEU A 124 -1.36 -1.86 34.15
CA LEU A 124 -0.46 -0.71 33.95
C LEU A 124 0.32 -0.77 32.64
N LYS A 125 0.65 -1.98 32.14
CA LYS A 125 1.38 -2.14 30.87
C LYS A 125 0.55 -1.66 29.68
N ALA A 126 -0.73 -2.02 29.64
CA ALA A 126 -1.65 -1.54 28.60
C ALA A 126 -1.84 -0.01 28.65
N LYS A 127 -1.90 0.58 29.86
CA LYS A 127 -1.96 2.05 30.01
C LYS A 127 -0.70 2.75 29.48
N ILE A 128 0.48 2.23 29.81
CA ILE A 128 1.77 2.75 29.30
C ILE A 128 1.84 2.60 27.79
N PHE A 129 1.40 1.46 27.24
CA PHE A 129 1.36 1.24 25.80
C PHE A 129 0.42 2.23 25.10
N LYS A 130 -0.79 2.42 25.62
CA LYS A 130 -1.76 3.38 25.06
C LYS A 130 -1.21 4.80 25.06
N TRP A 131 -0.61 5.23 26.17
CA TRP A 131 0.06 6.53 26.26
C TRP A 131 1.18 6.67 25.22
N ALA A 132 2.01 5.64 25.05
CA ALA A 132 3.06 5.65 24.04
C ALA A 132 2.49 5.71 22.61
N LEU A 133 1.39 4.98 22.33
CA LEU A 133 0.72 5.04 21.04
C LEU A 133 0.14 6.44 20.73
N GLU A 134 -0.43 7.12 21.71
CA GLU A 134 -0.92 8.50 21.54
C GLU A 134 0.21 9.48 21.19
N LEU A 135 1.42 9.27 21.73
CA LEU A 135 2.59 10.09 21.40
C LEU A 135 3.05 9.95 19.95
N THR A 136 2.68 8.89 19.23
CA THR A 136 3.06 8.75 17.81
C THR A 136 2.21 9.61 16.88
N GLN A 137 1.01 10.03 17.30
CA GLN A 137 0.09 10.82 16.49
C GLN A 137 0.57 12.27 16.27
N SER A 138 1.42 12.78 17.17
CA SER A 138 2.04 14.09 17.06
C SER A 138 3.44 14.04 16.44
N TYR A 139 3.86 12.89 15.90
CA TYR A 139 5.16 12.76 15.29
C TYR A 139 5.25 13.54 13.98
N GLU A 140 6.29 14.35 13.86
CA GLU A 140 6.65 15.01 12.62
C GLU A 140 8.09 14.64 12.26
N TYR A 141 8.31 14.37 10.97
CA TYR A 141 9.64 14.05 10.46
C TYR A 141 10.62 15.21 10.71
N GLY A 142 11.88 14.88 11.00
CA GLY A 142 12.95 15.87 11.24
C GLY A 142 12.88 16.58 12.60
N LYS A 143 11.77 16.50 13.36
CA LYS A 143 11.69 17.12 14.70
C LYS A 143 12.34 16.26 15.79
N HIS A 144 13.09 16.92 16.68
CA HIS A 144 13.72 16.27 17.81
C HIS A 144 12.69 15.60 18.75
N PRO A 145 13.01 14.41 19.31
CA PRO A 145 12.12 13.72 20.24
C PRO A 145 11.92 14.50 21.53
N SER A 146 10.66 14.67 21.94
CA SER A 146 10.32 15.15 23.27
C SER A 146 10.85 14.20 24.36
N PHE A 147 10.99 14.69 25.59
CA PHE A 147 11.40 13.86 26.73
C PHE A 147 10.45 12.66 26.94
N GLN A 148 9.14 12.90 26.79
CA GLN A 148 8.12 11.85 26.83
C GLN A 148 8.36 10.79 25.75
N ARG A 149 8.71 11.19 24.51
CA ARG A 149 9.03 10.24 23.43
C ARG A 149 10.29 9.43 23.73
N LYS A 150 11.32 10.02 24.32
CA LYS A 150 12.52 9.29 24.77
C LYS A 150 12.19 8.25 25.84
N LEU A 151 11.29 8.59 26.77
CA LEU A 151 10.83 7.65 27.79
C LEU A 151 9.98 6.53 27.18
N ALA A 152 9.05 6.86 26.27
CA ALA A 152 8.26 5.88 25.53
C ALA A 152 9.14 4.95 24.69
N ASP A 153 10.23 5.46 24.13
CA ASP A 153 11.21 4.67 23.39
C ASP A 153 11.82 3.56 24.24
N LYS A 154 12.30 3.91 25.43
CA LYS A 154 12.87 2.95 26.37
C LYS A 154 11.85 1.95 26.92
N LEU A 155 10.62 2.39 27.16
CA LEU A 155 9.60 1.55 27.80
C LEU A 155 8.85 0.64 26.82
N VAL A 156 8.64 1.10 25.59
CA VAL A 156 7.74 0.48 24.60
C VAL A 156 8.42 0.31 23.25
N TYR A 157 8.88 1.39 22.60
CA TYR A 157 9.26 1.31 21.17
C TYR A 157 10.47 0.40 20.91
N SER A 158 11.48 0.44 21.78
CA SER A 158 12.62 -0.49 21.73
C SER A 158 12.20 -1.95 21.72
N LYS A 159 11.24 -2.33 22.59
CA LYS A 159 10.71 -3.71 22.65
C LYS A 159 9.94 -4.09 21.39
N VAL A 160 9.27 -3.13 20.76
CA VAL A 160 8.60 -3.35 19.47
C VAL A 160 9.64 -3.57 18.38
N ARG A 161 10.68 -2.73 18.32
CA ARG A 161 11.80 -2.89 17.39
C ARG A 161 12.51 -4.22 17.58
N ASP A 162 12.77 -4.64 18.82
CA ASP A 162 13.44 -5.91 19.13
C ASP A 162 12.65 -7.12 18.59
N LYS A 163 11.32 -7.09 18.67
CA LYS A 163 10.43 -8.11 18.08
C LYS A 163 10.43 -8.09 16.55
N LEU A 164 10.92 -7.02 15.94
CA LEU A 164 11.07 -6.85 14.50
C LEU A 164 12.55 -6.87 14.09
N GLY A 165 13.42 -7.54 14.86
CA GLY A 165 14.83 -7.73 14.52
C GLY A 165 15.78 -6.60 14.97
N GLY A 166 15.24 -5.47 15.44
CA GLY A 166 15.95 -4.46 16.23
C GLY A 166 16.91 -3.54 15.48
N ARG A 167 17.17 -3.75 14.19
CA ARG A 167 18.13 -2.97 13.39
C ARG A 167 17.61 -2.56 12.01
N ILE A 168 16.29 -2.45 11.86
CA ILE A 168 15.68 -1.97 10.62
C ILE A 168 16.03 -0.49 10.43
N GLU A 169 16.64 -0.18 9.28
CA GLU A 169 17.00 1.16 8.83
C GLU A 169 16.01 1.70 7.79
N ALA A 170 15.41 0.83 6.98
CA ALA A 170 14.40 1.22 6.01
C ALA A 170 13.45 0.09 5.63
N VAL A 171 12.17 0.42 5.50
CA VAL A 171 11.17 -0.41 4.84
C VAL A 171 10.67 0.33 3.61
N ALA A 172 10.94 -0.20 2.42
CA ALA A 172 10.41 0.35 1.18
C ALA A 172 8.94 -0.07 1.02
N SER A 173 8.03 0.91 0.94
CA SER A 173 6.60 0.66 0.77
C SER A 173 6.13 1.12 -0.60
N GLY A 174 5.34 0.30 -1.28
CA GLY A 174 4.80 0.63 -2.60
C GLY A 174 3.68 -0.30 -3.03
N SER A 175 3.40 -0.33 -4.32
CA SER A 175 2.31 -1.08 -4.94
C SER A 175 0.90 -0.56 -4.62
N ALA A 176 0.61 -0.11 -3.40
CA ALA A 176 -0.66 0.53 -3.06
C ALA A 176 -0.41 1.79 -2.22
N ALA A 177 -1.44 2.62 -2.06
CA ALA A 177 -1.36 3.79 -1.18
C ALA A 177 -1.18 3.37 0.28
N LEU A 178 -0.23 4.00 0.97
CA LEU A 178 0.00 3.79 2.40
C LEU A 178 -0.79 4.81 3.21
N GLN A 179 -1.41 4.36 4.31
CA GLN A 179 -2.10 5.28 5.21
C GLN A 179 -1.07 6.22 5.88
N PRO A 180 -1.22 7.56 5.83
CA PRO A 180 -0.24 8.50 6.39
C PRO A 180 0.04 8.26 7.87
N ARG A 181 -1.00 7.92 8.65
CA ARG A 181 -0.90 7.58 10.08
C ARG A 181 0.02 6.39 10.35
N LEU A 182 0.05 5.43 9.42
CA LEU A 182 0.82 4.20 9.56
C LEU A 182 2.30 4.50 9.34
N ALA A 183 2.62 5.24 8.27
CA ALA A 183 3.96 5.77 8.04
C ALA A 183 4.44 6.60 9.23
N GLN A 184 3.59 7.51 9.74
CA GLN A 184 3.87 8.34 10.91
C GLN A 184 4.17 7.51 12.15
N PHE A 185 3.34 6.51 12.45
CA PHE A 185 3.54 5.60 13.58
C PHE A 185 4.89 4.89 13.50
N PHE A 186 5.19 4.26 12.36
CA PHE A 186 6.42 3.48 12.21
C PHE A 186 7.67 4.35 12.29
N HIS A 187 7.66 5.54 11.67
CA HIS A 187 8.72 6.54 11.86
C HIS A 187 8.87 6.97 13.32
N ALA A 188 7.75 7.17 14.04
CA ALA A 188 7.76 7.57 15.45
C ALA A 188 8.41 6.54 16.37
N ILE A 189 8.26 5.26 16.06
CA ILE A 189 8.85 4.15 16.81
C ILE A 189 10.24 3.74 16.27
N GLY A 190 10.81 4.50 15.34
CA GLY A 190 12.17 4.26 14.81
C GLY A 190 12.25 3.11 13.82
N ILE A 191 11.21 2.86 13.03
CA ILE A 191 11.18 1.94 11.89
C ILE A 191 10.82 2.77 10.65
N PRO A 192 11.79 3.36 9.95
CA PRO A 192 11.50 4.27 8.85
C PRO A 192 10.81 3.55 7.68
N ILE A 193 9.64 4.04 7.28
CA ILE A 193 8.93 3.56 6.07
C ILE A 193 9.06 4.62 4.99
N TYR A 194 9.60 4.22 3.85
CA TYR A 194 9.78 5.07 2.68
C TYR A 194 8.77 4.68 1.62
N GLU A 195 7.69 5.46 1.51
CA GLU A 195 6.65 5.26 0.50
C GLU A 195 7.14 5.76 -0.86
N GLY A 196 7.02 4.91 -1.87
CA GLY A 196 7.35 5.21 -3.26
C GLY A 196 6.25 4.84 -4.24
N TYR A 197 6.27 5.54 -5.38
CA TYR A 197 5.30 5.40 -6.46
C TYR A 197 5.97 4.91 -7.73
N GLY A 198 5.24 4.07 -8.47
CA GLY A 198 5.75 3.40 -9.64
C GLY A 198 4.79 2.37 -10.21
N LEU A 199 4.95 2.09 -11.49
CA LEU A 199 4.21 1.09 -12.25
C LEU A 199 5.19 0.07 -12.85
N THR A 200 4.66 -1.02 -13.41
CA THR A 200 5.51 -1.96 -14.16
C THR A 200 6.10 -1.30 -15.39
N GLU A 201 5.30 -0.43 -15.99
CA GLU A 201 5.59 0.40 -17.15
C GLU A 201 6.69 1.45 -16.89
N THR A 202 7.10 1.66 -15.63
CA THR A 202 8.12 2.65 -15.23
C THR A 202 9.31 2.04 -14.47
N SER A 203 9.44 0.71 -14.49
CA SER A 203 10.64 -0.06 -14.10
C SER A 203 11.26 0.06 -12.69
N PRO A 204 10.53 0.09 -11.57
CA PRO A 204 9.20 0.63 -11.34
C PRO A 204 9.20 2.06 -10.85
N VAL A 205 10.26 2.52 -10.18
CA VAL A 205 10.19 3.71 -9.33
C VAL A 205 10.14 4.97 -10.16
N VAL A 206 9.21 5.86 -9.82
CA VAL A 206 9.10 7.22 -10.38
C VAL A 206 9.47 8.23 -9.31
N SER A 207 8.96 8.05 -8.10
CA SER A 207 9.27 8.88 -6.94
C SER A 207 9.33 8.04 -5.68
N VAL A 208 10.07 8.51 -4.67
CA VAL A 208 10.11 7.86 -3.36
C VAL A 208 10.51 8.84 -2.27
N ASN A 209 9.90 8.69 -1.09
CA ASN A 209 10.36 9.40 0.11
C ASN A 209 11.74 8.89 0.49
N SER A 210 12.60 9.76 1.03
CA SER A 210 13.91 9.34 1.52
C SER A 210 14.38 10.30 2.61
N ASN A 211 15.59 10.09 3.12
CA ASN A 211 16.30 11.05 3.95
C ASN A 211 16.99 12.16 3.14
N LEU A 212 16.90 12.13 1.81
CA LEU A 212 17.42 13.17 0.92
C LEU A 212 16.41 14.29 0.72
N ASN A 213 16.85 15.38 0.08
CA ASN A 213 16.03 16.58 -0.18
C ASN A 213 15.42 17.11 1.12
N ASP A 214 14.13 17.47 1.12
CA ASP A 214 13.39 17.90 2.31
C ASP A 214 12.89 16.71 3.16
N GLY A 215 13.35 15.49 2.88
CA GLY A 215 13.10 14.29 3.66
C GLY A 215 11.76 13.62 3.33
N VAL A 216 10.99 13.32 4.39
CA VAL A 216 9.74 12.54 4.29
C VAL A 216 8.54 13.44 4.54
N ARG A 217 7.54 13.35 3.66
CA ARG A 217 6.23 13.99 3.84
C ARG A 217 5.14 12.94 3.83
N PHE A 218 4.50 12.72 4.97
CA PHE A 218 3.44 11.71 5.10
C PHE A 218 2.25 11.99 4.17
N GLY A 219 1.77 10.94 3.51
CA GLY A 219 0.74 11.01 2.47
C GLY A 219 1.24 11.53 1.12
N SER A 220 2.56 11.62 0.93
CA SER A 220 3.18 11.81 -0.37
C SER A 220 4.01 10.58 -0.71
N VAL A 221 4.34 10.43 -1.99
CA VAL A 221 5.22 9.38 -2.53
C VAL A 221 6.62 9.93 -2.80
N GLY A 222 6.98 11.04 -2.15
CA GLY A 222 8.30 11.67 -2.17
C GLY A 222 8.66 12.41 -3.45
N TYR A 223 9.96 12.65 -3.61
CA TYR A 223 10.52 13.34 -4.78
C TYR A 223 10.69 12.38 -5.94
N VAL A 224 10.55 12.91 -7.15
CA VAL A 224 10.90 12.21 -8.40
C VAL A 224 12.37 11.78 -8.34
N ILE A 225 12.66 10.57 -8.83
CA ILE A 225 14.03 10.06 -8.87
C ILE A 225 14.85 10.74 -9.98
N ASN A 226 16.18 10.65 -9.88
CA ASN A 226 17.07 11.25 -10.87
C ASN A 226 16.80 10.67 -12.27
N ASP A 227 17.01 11.50 -13.30
CA ASP A 227 16.80 11.18 -14.71
C ASP A 227 15.35 10.84 -15.11
N VAL A 228 14.38 11.04 -14.22
CA VAL A 228 12.95 10.87 -14.49
C VAL A 228 12.26 12.23 -14.44
N GLU A 229 11.45 12.51 -15.45
CA GLU A 229 10.62 13.70 -15.55
C GLU A 229 9.15 13.34 -15.27
N VAL A 230 8.47 14.21 -14.52
CA VAL A 230 7.04 14.10 -14.23
C VAL A 230 6.36 15.42 -14.55
N LYS A 231 5.24 15.35 -15.27
CA LYS A 231 4.30 16.46 -15.44
C LYS A 231 2.90 16.03 -15.02
N ILE A 232 2.11 16.99 -14.55
CA ILE A 232 0.69 16.81 -14.28
C ILE A 232 -0.08 17.38 -15.48
N ALA A 233 -0.84 16.53 -16.18
CA ALA A 233 -1.67 16.93 -17.30
C ALA A 233 -2.87 17.79 -16.85
N GLU A 234 -3.58 18.42 -17.78
CA GLU A 234 -4.71 19.32 -17.49
C GLU A 234 -5.84 18.63 -16.69
N ASP A 235 -6.03 17.33 -16.90
CA ASP A 235 -7.02 16.52 -16.20
C ASP A 235 -6.49 15.93 -14.87
N GLY A 236 -5.28 16.33 -14.45
CA GLY A 236 -4.61 15.87 -13.24
C GLY A 236 -3.84 14.56 -13.39
N GLU A 237 -3.80 13.96 -14.59
CA GLU A 237 -3.05 12.73 -14.83
C GLU A 237 -1.53 12.94 -14.69
N ILE A 238 -0.87 11.98 -14.03
CA ILE A 238 0.58 11.95 -13.93
C ILE A 238 1.13 11.38 -15.24
N CYS A 239 1.95 12.15 -15.94
CA CYS A 239 2.71 11.69 -17.10
C CYS A 239 4.19 11.58 -16.74
N VAL A 240 4.83 10.50 -17.16
CA VAL A 240 6.22 10.17 -16.84
C VAL A 240 7.05 10.07 -18.11
N LYS A 241 8.24 10.62 -18.12
CA LYS A 241 9.22 10.46 -19.20
C LYS A 241 10.60 10.21 -18.62
N GLY A 242 11.35 9.30 -19.21
CA GLY A 242 12.68 8.96 -18.72
C GLY A 242 13.15 7.60 -19.20
N PRO A 243 14.39 7.21 -18.87
CA PRO A 243 14.98 5.94 -19.28
C PRO A 243 14.29 4.74 -18.61
N ASN A 244 13.49 4.96 -17.57
CA ASN A 244 12.74 3.95 -16.84
C ASN A 244 11.42 3.53 -17.51
N VAL A 245 10.91 4.33 -18.45
CA VAL A 245 9.66 4.03 -19.17
C VAL A 245 9.83 2.82 -20.08
N MET A 246 8.86 1.91 -20.05
CA MET A 246 8.84 0.66 -20.82
C MET A 246 9.05 0.88 -22.33
N MET A 247 9.48 -0.18 -23.02
CA MET A 247 9.54 -0.19 -24.48
C MET A 247 8.14 -0.25 -25.13
N GLY A 248 7.15 -0.75 -24.39
CA GLY A 248 5.78 -0.95 -24.83
C GLY A 248 5.19 -2.27 -24.36
N TYR A 249 4.01 -2.62 -24.87
CA TYR A 249 3.37 -3.90 -24.60
C TYR A 249 3.72 -4.94 -25.68
N TYR A 250 4.08 -6.14 -25.25
CA TYR A 250 4.50 -7.24 -26.12
C TYR A 250 3.43 -7.61 -27.14
N ASN A 251 3.79 -7.56 -28.43
CA ASN A 251 2.89 -7.79 -29.57
C ASN A 251 1.62 -6.93 -29.57
N ARG A 252 1.67 -5.75 -28.95
CA ARG A 252 0.51 -4.88 -28.74
C ARG A 252 0.84 -3.40 -28.98
N PRO A 253 1.22 -3.01 -30.22
CA PRO A 253 1.52 -1.63 -30.56
C PRO A 253 0.28 -0.72 -30.41
N ASP A 254 -0.92 -1.27 -30.63
CA ASP A 254 -2.21 -0.59 -30.51
C ASP A 254 -2.39 0.10 -29.14
N ILE A 255 -2.30 -0.69 -28.07
CA ILE A 255 -2.44 -0.17 -26.70
C ILE A 255 -1.15 0.47 -26.18
N THR A 256 -0.03 0.33 -26.89
CA THR A 256 1.22 1.04 -26.57
C THR A 256 1.11 2.49 -26.98
N SER A 257 0.64 2.76 -28.20
CA SER A 257 0.42 4.13 -28.69
C SER A 257 -0.71 4.87 -27.97
N GLU A 258 -1.60 4.15 -27.27
CA GLU A 258 -2.63 4.77 -26.43
C GLU A 258 -2.06 5.39 -25.14
N VAL A 259 -0.91 4.91 -24.66
CA VAL A 259 -0.35 5.31 -23.35
C VAL A 259 1.01 5.97 -23.45
N ILE A 260 1.69 5.92 -24.60
CA ILE A 260 2.92 6.66 -24.85
C ILE A 260 2.65 7.62 -26.01
N ASP A 261 2.73 8.93 -25.74
CA ASP A 261 2.50 9.95 -26.75
C ASP A 261 3.70 10.11 -27.71
N SER A 262 3.53 10.92 -28.75
CA SER A 262 4.58 11.19 -29.75
C SER A 262 5.81 11.92 -29.19
N GLU A 263 5.68 12.53 -28.01
CA GLU A 263 6.78 13.20 -27.31
C GLU A 263 7.51 12.25 -26.34
N GLY A 264 7.04 11.01 -26.21
CA GLY A 264 7.59 9.98 -25.33
C GLY A 264 7.11 10.06 -23.88
N TRP A 265 6.03 10.79 -23.59
CA TRP A 265 5.40 10.78 -22.27
C TRP A 265 4.51 9.56 -22.12
N PHE A 266 4.73 8.82 -21.03
CA PHE A 266 3.88 7.74 -20.60
C PHE A 266 2.74 8.27 -19.70
N HIS A 267 1.51 8.06 -20.15
CA HIS A 267 0.26 8.34 -19.44
C HIS A 267 -0.04 7.22 -18.45
N THR A 268 0.16 7.51 -17.17
CA THR A 268 0.11 6.47 -16.11
C THR A 268 -1.30 5.96 -15.80
N GLY A 269 -2.32 6.74 -16.13
CA GLY A 269 -3.69 6.52 -15.68
C GLY A 269 -3.91 6.82 -14.19
N ASP A 270 -2.91 7.33 -13.47
CA ASP A 270 -2.98 7.72 -12.07
C ASP A 270 -3.04 9.27 -11.97
N ILE A 271 -3.91 9.78 -11.09
CA ILE A 271 -4.13 11.21 -10.87
C ILE A 271 -3.34 11.66 -9.65
N GLY A 272 -2.70 12.82 -9.74
CA GLY A 272 -1.94 13.36 -8.60
C GLY A 272 -1.61 14.83 -8.71
N LYS A 273 -0.79 15.28 -7.76
CA LYS A 273 -0.33 16.67 -7.63
C LYS A 273 1.12 16.72 -7.21
N LEU A 274 1.84 17.73 -7.69
CA LEU A 274 3.21 18.04 -7.29
C LEU A 274 3.21 19.31 -6.45
N GLU A 275 3.56 19.19 -5.17
CA GLU A 275 3.54 20.29 -4.19
C GLU A 275 4.89 20.35 -3.48
N ASP A 276 5.61 21.45 -3.63
CA ASP A 276 6.98 21.65 -3.08
C ASP A 276 7.97 20.54 -3.45
N GLY A 277 7.84 19.96 -4.66
CA GLY A 277 8.68 18.84 -5.12
C GLY A 277 8.23 17.46 -4.63
N PHE A 278 7.23 17.37 -3.75
CA PHE A 278 6.62 16.10 -3.35
C PHE A 278 5.46 15.72 -4.26
N LEU A 279 5.51 14.53 -4.83
CA LEU A 279 4.41 13.96 -5.59
C LEU A 279 3.40 13.33 -4.62
N ARG A 280 2.11 13.59 -4.83
CA ARG A 280 0.99 12.93 -4.12
C ARG A 280 0.08 12.26 -5.14
N ILE A 281 -0.28 11.00 -4.88
CA ILE A 281 -1.26 10.25 -5.68
C ILE A 281 -2.62 10.44 -5.03
N THR A 282 -3.62 10.86 -5.82
CA THR A 282 -4.97 11.10 -5.31
C THR A 282 -5.96 10.02 -5.73
N ASP A 283 -5.86 9.47 -6.94
CA ASP A 283 -6.69 8.32 -7.37
C ASP A 283 -6.16 7.69 -8.67
N ARG A 284 -6.86 6.70 -9.24
CA ARG A 284 -6.69 6.21 -10.61
C ARG A 284 -7.85 6.66 -11.50
N LYS A 285 -7.53 7.18 -12.67
CA LYS A 285 -8.48 7.69 -13.67
C LYS A 285 -9.57 6.69 -14.05
N LYS A 286 -9.24 5.39 -14.09
CA LYS A 286 -10.19 4.31 -14.41
C LYS A 286 -11.02 3.80 -13.23
N GLU A 287 -10.63 4.14 -12.01
CA GLU A 287 -11.28 3.67 -10.79
C GLU A 287 -12.16 4.74 -10.14
N ILE A 288 -11.95 6.01 -10.51
CA ILE A 288 -12.93 7.07 -10.25
C ILE A 288 -14.22 6.70 -10.97
N PHE A 289 -15.30 6.57 -10.22
CA PHE A 289 -16.62 6.32 -10.78
C PHE A 289 -17.53 7.52 -10.63
N LYS A 290 -18.54 7.58 -11.49
CA LYS A 290 -19.56 8.61 -11.45
C LYS A 290 -20.85 7.99 -10.93
N THR A 291 -21.45 8.64 -9.93
CA THR A 291 -22.80 8.31 -9.46
C THR A 291 -23.85 8.74 -10.49
N SER A 292 -25.08 8.24 -10.40
CA SER A 292 -26.19 8.64 -11.28
C SER A 292 -26.52 10.15 -11.18
N GLY A 293 -26.18 10.78 -10.05
CA GLY A 293 -26.27 12.24 -9.84
C GLY A 293 -25.13 13.04 -10.50
N GLY A 294 -24.22 12.36 -11.19
CA GLY A 294 -23.15 12.96 -11.97
C GLY A 294 -21.94 13.45 -11.18
N LYS A 295 -21.86 13.12 -9.89
CA LYS A 295 -20.70 13.41 -9.04
C LYS A 295 -19.66 12.31 -9.14
N TYR A 296 -18.40 12.69 -9.25
CA TYR A 296 -17.25 11.79 -9.25
C TYR A 296 -16.89 11.40 -7.82
N ILE A 297 -16.56 10.12 -7.65
CA ILE A 297 -16.16 9.52 -6.39
C ILE A 297 -14.76 8.96 -6.55
N ALA A 298 -13.91 9.26 -5.57
CA ALA A 298 -12.55 8.79 -5.47
C ALA A 298 -12.47 7.64 -4.43
N PRO A 299 -12.84 6.38 -4.81
CA PRO A 299 -13.13 5.35 -3.82
C PRO A 299 -11.91 4.90 -3.02
N GLN A 300 -10.69 4.97 -3.58
CA GLN A 300 -9.50 4.51 -2.86
C GLN A 300 -9.15 5.40 -1.65
N VAL A 301 -9.38 6.71 -1.77
CA VAL A 301 -9.18 7.66 -0.67
C VAL A 301 -10.12 7.31 0.49
N MET A 302 -11.38 7.05 0.14
CA MET A 302 -12.40 6.65 1.09
C MET A 302 -12.10 5.29 1.75
N GLU A 303 -11.74 4.28 0.95
CA GLU A 303 -11.40 2.94 1.43
C GLU A 303 -10.24 2.95 2.44
N ASN A 304 -9.18 3.69 2.13
CA ASN A 304 -8.04 3.82 3.02
C ASN A 304 -8.41 4.54 4.31
N LYS A 305 -9.34 5.49 4.26
CA LYS A 305 -9.86 6.19 5.44
C LYS A 305 -10.72 5.29 6.31
N PHE A 306 -11.62 4.49 5.73
CA PHE A 306 -12.47 3.60 6.52
C PHE A 306 -11.69 2.45 7.16
N LYS A 307 -10.66 1.93 6.46
CA LYS A 307 -9.69 0.97 7.03
C LYS A 307 -8.85 1.55 8.17
N GLU A 308 -9.07 2.81 8.54
CA GLU A 308 -8.54 3.32 9.78
C GLU A 308 -9.22 2.72 11.02
N SER A 309 -10.44 2.20 10.87
CA SER A 309 -11.19 1.53 11.93
C SER A 309 -10.56 0.19 12.31
N ARG A 310 -10.48 -0.10 13.62
CA ARG A 310 -10.07 -1.42 14.11
C ARG A 310 -11.10 -2.52 13.84
N PHE A 311 -12.32 -2.15 13.46
CA PHE A 311 -13.40 -3.08 13.15
C PHE A 311 -13.43 -3.51 11.67
N ILE A 312 -12.68 -2.82 10.79
CA ILE A 312 -12.75 -3.01 9.35
C ILE A 312 -11.42 -3.58 8.85
N GLU A 313 -11.43 -4.84 8.42
CA GLU A 313 -10.25 -5.51 7.86
C GLU A 313 -10.11 -5.18 6.38
N GLN A 314 -11.18 -5.35 5.60
CA GLN A 314 -11.19 -5.04 4.16
C GLN A 314 -12.44 -4.27 3.80
N LEU A 315 -12.32 -3.37 2.82
CA LEU A 315 -13.45 -2.57 2.35
C LEU A 315 -13.27 -2.21 0.88
N ILE A 316 -14.36 -2.29 0.11
CA ILE A 316 -14.46 -1.62 -1.18
C ILE A 316 -15.64 -0.65 -1.21
N VAL A 317 -15.42 0.53 -1.76
CA VAL A 317 -16.46 1.53 -2.03
C VAL A 317 -17.01 1.28 -3.44
N ILE A 318 -18.33 1.24 -3.54
CA ILE A 318 -19.09 0.93 -4.76
C ILE A 318 -20.11 2.04 -5.02
N GLY A 319 -20.70 2.06 -6.22
CA GLY A 319 -21.77 3.00 -6.57
C GLY A 319 -21.66 3.63 -7.96
N GLU A 320 -20.90 3.01 -8.86
CA GLU A 320 -20.85 3.41 -10.26
C GLU A 320 -22.25 3.35 -10.89
N ASN A 321 -22.70 4.48 -11.45
CA ASN A 321 -24.04 4.67 -12.00
C ASN A 321 -25.20 4.49 -11.01
N GLU A 322 -24.93 4.56 -9.71
CA GLU A 322 -25.93 4.43 -8.66
C GLU A 322 -26.27 5.76 -7.99
N LYS A 323 -27.40 5.77 -7.26
CA LYS A 323 -27.91 6.98 -6.59
C LYS A 323 -26.96 7.54 -5.53
N HIS A 324 -26.12 6.69 -4.93
CA HIS A 324 -25.18 7.08 -3.90
C HIS A 324 -24.02 6.07 -3.76
N PRO A 325 -22.88 6.47 -3.17
CA PRO A 325 -21.84 5.53 -2.78
C PRO A 325 -22.33 4.56 -1.68
N ALA A 326 -21.83 3.33 -1.73
CA ALA A 326 -22.04 2.30 -0.72
C ALA A 326 -20.73 1.54 -0.48
N ALA A 327 -20.71 0.60 0.48
CA ALA A 327 -19.52 -0.18 0.78
C ALA A 327 -19.81 -1.67 1.00
N LEU A 328 -18.86 -2.52 0.59
CA LEU A 328 -18.78 -3.92 1.00
C LEU A 328 -17.64 -4.03 2.02
N ILE A 329 -17.95 -4.55 3.21
CA ILE A 329 -17.05 -4.50 4.37
C ILE A 329 -16.81 -5.92 4.89
N VAL A 330 -15.54 -6.31 4.98
CA VAL A 330 -15.12 -7.50 5.73
C VAL A 330 -14.67 -7.03 7.12
N PRO A 331 -15.35 -7.46 8.20
CA PRO A 331 -14.94 -7.13 9.55
C PRO A 331 -13.55 -7.67 9.90
N ALA A 332 -12.84 -6.97 10.79
CA ALA A 332 -11.69 -7.54 11.49
C ALA A 332 -12.17 -8.55 12.52
N PHE A 333 -12.35 -9.81 12.12
CA PHE A 333 -13.06 -10.83 12.89
C PHE A 333 -12.47 -11.04 14.28
N GLU A 334 -11.16 -11.16 14.41
CA GLU A 334 -10.51 -11.37 15.71
C GLU A 334 -10.83 -10.24 16.70
N PHE A 335 -10.62 -8.99 16.29
CA PHE A 335 -10.93 -7.82 17.12
C PHE A 335 -12.42 -7.68 17.38
N SER A 336 -13.25 -7.90 16.36
CA SER A 336 -14.71 -7.74 16.43
C SER A 336 -15.34 -8.76 17.37
N MET A 337 -14.92 -10.03 17.29
CA MET A 337 -15.36 -11.10 18.18
C MET A 337 -14.93 -10.81 19.63
N GLN A 338 -13.71 -10.29 19.84
CA GLN A 338 -13.28 -9.89 21.18
C GLN A 338 -14.13 -8.73 21.72
N TRP A 339 -14.40 -7.71 20.90
CA TRP A 339 -15.26 -6.59 21.29
C TRP A 339 -16.68 -7.05 21.64
N CYS A 340 -17.25 -8.00 20.90
CA CYS A 340 -18.55 -8.59 21.22
C CYS A 340 -18.53 -9.29 22.60
N LYS A 341 -17.49 -10.08 22.89
CA LYS A 341 -17.30 -10.69 24.22
C LYS A 341 -17.23 -9.65 25.33
N ASP A 342 -16.45 -8.59 25.12
CA ASP A 342 -16.28 -7.51 26.10
C ASP A 342 -17.59 -6.73 26.37
N ASN A 343 -18.54 -6.75 25.42
CA ASN A 343 -19.84 -6.09 25.51
C ASN A 343 -21.00 -7.08 25.77
N SER A 344 -20.71 -8.31 26.19
CA SER A 344 -21.71 -9.36 26.47
C SER A 344 -22.65 -9.61 25.28
N ILE A 345 -22.12 -9.61 24.06
CA ILE A 345 -22.81 -9.96 22.83
C ILE A 345 -22.42 -11.39 22.47
N ASP A 346 -23.40 -12.28 22.43
CA ASP A 346 -23.19 -13.69 22.13
C ASP A 346 -23.12 -13.92 20.61
N VAL A 347 -21.90 -14.16 20.12
CA VAL A 347 -21.58 -14.50 18.73
C VAL A 347 -20.45 -15.53 18.74
N SER A 348 -20.62 -16.59 17.95
CA SER A 348 -19.67 -17.72 17.90
C SER A 348 -19.09 -18.00 16.53
N SER A 349 -19.62 -17.34 15.47
CA SER A 349 -19.12 -17.44 14.11
C SER A 349 -19.14 -16.08 13.40
N ASN A 350 -18.43 -15.99 12.27
CA ASN A 350 -18.43 -14.80 11.42
C ASN A 350 -19.84 -14.50 10.89
N ASP A 351 -20.61 -15.53 10.51
CA ASP A 351 -21.99 -15.37 10.04
C ASP A 351 -22.88 -14.75 11.13
N GLN A 352 -22.81 -15.27 12.36
CA GLN A 352 -23.56 -14.70 13.48
C GLN A 352 -23.13 -13.26 13.80
N LEU A 353 -21.84 -12.96 13.66
CA LEU A 353 -21.31 -11.62 13.87
C LEU A 353 -21.91 -10.62 12.88
N ILE A 354 -21.91 -10.95 11.58
CA ILE A 354 -22.38 -10.03 10.54
C ILE A 354 -23.90 -9.85 10.52
N GLU A 355 -24.66 -10.77 11.11
CA GLU A 355 -26.11 -10.67 11.29
C GLU A 355 -26.50 -9.96 12.59
N ASN A 356 -25.57 -9.76 13.53
CA ASN A 356 -25.87 -9.19 14.83
C ASN A 356 -26.13 -7.67 14.75
N GLU A 357 -27.34 -7.23 15.11
CA GLU A 357 -27.75 -5.82 15.03
C GLU A 357 -26.87 -4.86 15.84
N LYS A 358 -26.39 -5.27 17.02
CA LYS A 358 -25.50 -4.42 17.84
C LYS A 358 -24.15 -4.23 17.16
N PHE A 359 -23.62 -5.30 16.56
CA PHE A 359 -22.37 -5.23 15.82
C PHE A 359 -22.51 -4.40 14.53
N ILE A 360 -23.58 -4.59 13.76
CA ILE A 360 -23.90 -3.76 12.59
C ILE A 360 -24.02 -2.28 13.00
N GLY A 361 -24.64 -2.00 14.16
CA GLY A 361 -24.71 -0.66 14.75
C GLY A 361 -23.34 -0.06 15.08
N GLN A 362 -22.41 -0.87 15.56
CA GLN A 362 -21.02 -0.46 15.81
C GLN A 362 -20.28 -0.14 14.51
N ILE A 363 -20.40 -0.99 13.47
CA ILE A 363 -19.83 -0.68 12.15
C ILE A 363 -20.42 0.62 11.58
N ARG A 364 -21.73 0.83 11.73
CA ARG A 364 -22.39 2.07 11.29
C ARG A 364 -21.82 3.29 12.01
N THR A 365 -21.51 3.19 13.30
CA THR A 365 -20.84 4.25 14.07
C THR A 365 -19.47 4.58 13.48
N GLU A 366 -18.68 3.56 13.16
CA GLU A 366 -17.35 3.73 12.54
C GLU A 366 -17.44 4.35 11.13
N VAL A 367 -18.33 3.84 10.27
CA VAL A 367 -18.56 4.41 8.93
C VAL A 367 -18.99 5.87 9.02
N ASN A 368 -19.91 6.20 9.93
CA ASN A 368 -20.36 7.59 10.12
C ASN A 368 -19.26 8.51 10.62
N LYS A 369 -18.39 8.02 11.53
CA LYS A 369 -17.23 8.77 12.01
C LYS A 369 -16.31 9.17 10.86
N TYR A 370 -15.92 8.24 10.00
CA TYR A 370 -15.02 8.52 8.88
C TYR A 370 -15.69 9.25 7.71
N ASN A 371 -17.00 9.07 7.51
CA ASN A 371 -17.80 9.84 6.54
C ASN A 371 -17.71 11.36 6.77
N GLN A 372 -17.46 11.82 8.00
CA GLN A 372 -17.33 13.24 8.32
C GLN A 372 -16.14 13.92 7.62
N GLU A 373 -15.16 13.15 7.14
CA GLU A 373 -13.99 13.67 6.42
C GLU A 373 -14.25 13.90 4.92
N PHE A 374 -15.44 13.53 4.42
CA PHE A 374 -15.78 13.60 3.00
C PHE A 374 -16.97 14.49 2.72
N GLY A 375 -17.07 15.00 1.49
CA GLY A 375 -18.23 15.75 1.03
C GLY A 375 -19.51 14.92 1.12
N GLY A 376 -20.65 15.55 1.37
CA GLY A 376 -21.92 14.83 1.60
C GLY A 376 -22.35 13.91 0.45
N TRP A 377 -21.89 14.17 -0.78
CA TRP A 377 -22.12 13.34 -1.97
C TRP A 377 -21.17 12.14 -2.07
N GLU A 378 -20.01 12.19 -1.42
CA GLU A 378 -19.02 11.10 -1.40
C GLU A 378 -19.36 10.06 -0.34
N GLN A 379 -19.96 10.49 0.77
CA GLN A 379 -20.23 9.63 1.91
C GLN A 379 -20.96 8.33 1.56
N VAL A 380 -20.45 7.22 2.10
CA VAL A 380 -21.06 5.89 2.04
C VAL A 380 -22.41 5.93 2.76
N LYS A 381 -23.51 5.68 2.04
CA LYS A 381 -24.88 5.76 2.61
C LYS A 381 -25.42 4.41 3.08
N LYS A 382 -24.98 3.32 2.44
CA LYS A 382 -25.36 1.95 2.77
C LYS A 382 -24.11 1.06 2.76
N PHE A 383 -24.14 -0.03 3.49
CA PHE A 383 -23.09 -1.04 3.44
C PHE A 383 -23.64 -2.43 3.71
N GLU A 384 -22.92 -3.46 3.26
CA GLU A 384 -23.15 -4.85 3.62
C GLU A 384 -21.87 -5.45 4.20
N LEU A 385 -22.05 -6.39 5.14
CA LEU A 385 -20.96 -7.10 5.79
C LEU A 385 -20.76 -8.46 5.13
N LEU A 386 -19.51 -8.91 5.05
CA LEU A 386 -19.13 -10.20 4.47
C LEU A 386 -18.52 -11.11 5.53
N PRO A 387 -18.78 -12.43 5.50
CA PRO A 387 -18.31 -13.38 6.52
C PRO A 387 -16.90 -13.93 6.26
N GLU A 388 -16.34 -13.67 5.08
CA GLU A 388 -15.05 -14.23 4.64
C GLU A 388 -14.08 -13.13 4.20
N GLU A 389 -12.80 -13.32 4.54
CA GLU A 389 -11.72 -12.47 4.07
C GLU A 389 -11.36 -12.78 2.61
N TRP A 390 -11.14 -11.72 1.84
CA TRP A 390 -10.60 -11.81 0.50
C TRP A 390 -9.13 -12.24 0.55
N SER A 391 -8.77 -13.24 -0.26
CA SER A 391 -7.42 -13.81 -0.28
C SER A 391 -6.87 -13.94 -1.71
N VAL A 392 -5.59 -14.33 -1.81
CA VAL A 392 -4.96 -14.66 -3.10
C VAL A 392 -5.52 -15.98 -3.65
N GLU A 393 -5.79 -16.95 -2.76
CA GLU A 393 -6.26 -18.31 -3.07
C GLU A 393 -7.69 -18.29 -3.61
N THR A 394 -8.56 -17.50 -2.98
CA THR A 394 -9.95 -17.30 -3.42
C THR A 394 -10.03 -16.37 -4.65
N GLY A 395 -8.94 -15.67 -4.98
CA GLY A 395 -8.73 -14.96 -6.24
C GLY A 395 -9.02 -13.46 -6.21
N GLU A 396 -9.57 -12.93 -5.12
CA GLU A 396 -9.92 -11.51 -4.92
C GLU A 396 -8.69 -10.63 -4.69
N LEU A 397 -7.56 -11.20 -4.25
CA LEU A 397 -6.30 -10.47 -4.11
C LEU A 397 -5.29 -10.81 -5.22
N THR A 398 -4.43 -9.85 -5.56
CA THR A 398 -3.20 -10.11 -6.31
C THR A 398 -2.14 -10.75 -5.39
N PRO A 399 -1.07 -11.35 -5.94
CA PRO A 399 0.06 -11.82 -5.12
C PRO A 399 0.71 -10.73 -4.24
N THR A 400 0.52 -9.46 -4.60
CA THR A 400 0.94 -8.28 -3.82
C THR A 400 -0.15 -7.74 -2.90
N LEU A 401 -1.18 -8.54 -2.62
CA LEU A 401 -2.29 -8.26 -1.71
C LEU A 401 -3.18 -7.07 -2.11
N LYS A 402 -3.22 -6.69 -3.40
CA LYS A 402 -4.14 -5.66 -3.90
C LYS A 402 -5.51 -6.27 -4.23
N LEU A 403 -6.57 -5.50 -4.00
CA LEU A 403 -7.95 -5.87 -4.31
C LEU A 403 -8.21 -5.92 -5.82
N LYS A 404 -8.80 -7.02 -6.30
CA LYS A 404 -9.32 -7.16 -7.68
C LYS A 404 -10.81 -6.84 -7.70
N ARG A 405 -11.13 -5.54 -7.69
CA ARG A 405 -12.51 -5.00 -7.62
C ARG A 405 -13.51 -5.72 -8.53
N LYS A 406 -13.19 -5.95 -9.80
CA LYS A 406 -14.10 -6.62 -10.74
C LYS A 406 -14.48 -8.04 -10.30
N ILE A 407 -13.54 -8.79 -9.73
CA ILE A 407 -13.80 -10.14 -9.22
C ILE A 407 -14.68 -10.06 -7.97
N ILE A 408 -14.35 -9.15 -7.05
CA ILE A 408 -15.14 -8.93 -5.83
C ILE A 408 -16.58 -8.54 -6.20
N MET A 409 -16.78 -7.58 -7.09
CA MET A 409 -18.09 -7.14 -7.57
C MET A 409 -18.88 -8.28 -8.21
N SER A 410 -18.23 -9.13 -9.02
CA SER A 410 -18.88 -10.28 -9.64
C SER A 410 -19.30 -11.34 -8.63
N LYS A 411 -18.50 -11.57 -7.58
CA LYS A 411 -18.84 -12.55 -6.52
C LYS A 411 -19.90 -12.01 -5.55
N CYS A 412 -19.94 -10.69 -5.35
CA CYS A 412 -20.82 -10.02 -4.40
C CYS A 412 -22.05 -9.38 -5.05
N GLU A 413 -22.39 -9.77 -6.28
CA GLU A 413 -23.46 -9.15 -7.07
C GLU A 413 -24.81 -9.13 -6.32
N SER A 414 -25.14 -10.21 -5.61
CA SER A 414 -26.36 -10.30 -4.80
C SER A 414 -26.41 -9.26 -3.67
N LEU A 415 -25.29 -9.01 -2.99
CA LEU A 415 -25.18 -7.99 -1.94
C LEU A 415 -25.26 -6.57 -2.52
N VAL A 416 -24.63 -6.36 -3.67
CA VAL A 416 -24.72 -5.08 -4.40
C VAL A 416 -26.17 -4.80 -4.81
N ASN A 417 -26.87 -5.82 -5.33
CA ASN A 417 -28.27 -5.72 -5.70
C ASN A 417 -29.15 -5.44 -4.48
N LYS A 418 -28.88 -6.10 -3.34
CA LYS A 418 -29.55 -5.82 -2.06
C LYS A 418 -29.38 -4.36 -1.61
N ILE A 419 -28.18 -3.81 -1.70
CA ILE A 419 -27.90 -2.40 -1.33
C ILE A 419 -28.76 -1.44 -2.14
N TYR A 420 -28.81 -1.63 -3.46
CA TYR A 420 -29.47 -0.73 -4.40
C TYR A 420 -30.92 -1.11 -4.73
N GLU A 421 -31.45 -2.14 -4.05
CA GLU A 421 -32.80 -2.67 -4.25
C GLU A 421 -33.06 -3.01 -5.73
N LYS A 422 -32.07 -3.64 -6.37
CA LYS A 422 -32.14 -4.13 -7.74
C LYS A 422 -32.63 -5.58 -7.72
N ASN A 423 -33.64 -5.87 -8.53
CA ASN A 423 -34.24 -7.21 -8.66
C ASN A 423 -33.30 -8.18 -9.36
#